data_AF-A0A7K2ILX5-F1
#
_entry.id   AF-A0A7K2ILX5-F1
#
_cell.length_a   1.000
_cell.length_b   1.000
_cell.length_c   1.000
_cell.angle_alpha   90.00
_cell.angle_beta   90.00
_cell.angle_gamma   90.00
#
_symmetry.space_group_name_H-M   'P 1'
#
loop_
_entity.id
_entity.type
_entity.pdbx_description
1 polymer ?
#
loop_
_entity_poly.entity_id
_entity_poly.type
_entity_poly.pdbx_seq_one_letter_code
_entity_poly.pdbx_strand_id
1 'polypeptide(L)'
;MTKPPVTSDPKTAGAPSRRERVREATLGEIKGIARRHLVEHGVAGVSLRAVAREMGMTAPGLYRYVSGIDALLVAITADMFDELAEAVASADASAPPQDTELRLHRALRALRAWAIAHPAEFSVMFGPRSRLDPDADITPALEAGSRFGSTFFALFERLLQEKDIPFPAEEEIDPDLRVELNSFADTVGLAVHDVPVGAALVLTTCWVRVYGVVCMEVFQHLDFVMRDMEPLFESELQNMMTGLGVRYRPVEEGEGTSTRTAG
;
A
#
# COMPACT_ATOMS: atom_id res chain seq x y z
N MET A 1 -28.30 50.85 -10.12
CA MET A 1 -27.86 50.04 -11.27
C MET A 1 -26.66 49.22 -10.79
N THR A 2 -26.90 48.00 -10.30
CA THR A 2 -25.87 47.14 -9.72
C THR A 2 -26.09 45.75 -10.30
N LYS A 3 -25.13 45.28 -11.11
CA LYS A 3 -25.19 43.98 -11.79
C LYS A 3 -24.74 42.90 -10.80
N PRO A 4 -25.48 41.78 -10.62
CA PRO A 4 -25.07 40.72 -9.71
C PRO A 4 -23.89 39.90 -10.29
N PRO A 5 -23.11 39.22 -9.43
CA PRO A 5 -21.94 38.47 -9.86
C PRO A 5 -22.36 37.18 -10.56
N VAL A 6 -21.64 36.85 -11.63
CA VAL A 6 -21.78 35.57 -12.35
C VAL A 6 -21.06 34.51 -11.52
N THR A 7 -21.83 33.61 -10.92
CA THR A 7 -21.36 32.34 -10.38
C THR A 7 -20.83 31.49 -11.54
N SER A 8 -19.55 31.13 -11.51
CA SER A 8 -18.96 30.16 -12.42
C SER A 8 -19.27 28.74 -11.93
N ASP A 9 -20.00 27.99 -12.74
CA ASP A 9 -20.31 26.58 -12.51
C ASP A 9 -19.06 25.68 -12.49
N PRO A 10 -19.06 24.59 -11.71
CA PRO A 10 -17.98 23.62 -11.66
C PRO A 10 -17.93 22.80 -12.97
N LYS A 11 -16.76 22.75 -13.59
CA LYS A 11 -16.49 21.93 -14.80
C LYS A 11 -16.70 20.45 -14.52
N THR A 12 -17.72 19.87 -15.14
CA THR A 12 -17.86 18.43 -15.36
C THR A 12 -16.62 17.92 -16.11
N ALA A 13 -15.87 16.97 -15.53
CA ALA A 13 -14.78 16.29 -16.22
C ALA A 13 -15.34 15.44 -17.37
N GLY A 14 -15.19 15.91 -18.61
CA GLY A 14 -15.59 15.18 -19.81
C GLY A 14 -14.64 14.02 -20.13
N ALA A 15 -15.13 13.02 -20.86
CA ALA A 15 -14.35 11.84 -21.25
C ALA A 15 -13.05 12.24 -21.99
N PRO A 16 -11.92 11.53 -21.74
CA PRO A 16 -10.62 11.89 -22.28
C PRO A 16 -10.63 11.88 -23.81
N SER A 17 -9.99 12.88 -24.41
CA SER A 17 -9.81 12.98 -25.85
C SER A 17 -9.02 11.78 -26.41
N ARG A 18 -9.15 11.52 -27.72
CA ARG A 18 -8.37 10.45 -28.38
C ARG A 18 -6.86 10.62 -28.17
N ARG A 19 -6.37 11.86 -28.12
CA ARG A 19 -4.95 12.17 -27.92
C ARG A 19 -4.51 11.84 -26.49
N GLU A 20 -5.34 12.15 -25.49
CA GLU A 20 -5.06 11.81 -24.09
C GLU A 20 -5.03 10.30 -23.89
N ARG A 21 -6.00 9.56 -24.44
CA ARG A 21 -6.02 8.09 -24.36
C ARG A 21 -4.78 7.44 -25.00
N VAL A 22 -4.34 7.94 -26.15
CA VAL A 22 -3.09 7.45 -26.79
C VAL A 22 -1.89 7.76 -25.91
N ARG A 23 -1.82 8.96 -25.33
CA ARG A 23 -0.72 9.35 -24.43
C ARG A 23 -0.68 8.46 -23.18
N GLU A 24 -1.83 8.22 -22.57
CA GLU A 24 -2.00 7.36 -21.39
C GLU A 24 -1.61 5.91 -21.70
N ALA A 25 -2.08 5.36 -22.82
CA ALA A 25 -1.69 4.03 -23.27
C ALA A 25 -0.17 3.90 -23.47
N THR A 26 0.47 4.88 -24.12
CA THR A 26 1.93 4.91 -24.26
C THR A 26 2.63 5.01 -22.92
N LEU A 27 2.13 5.83 -21.98
CA LEU A 27 2.70 5.92 -20.64
C LEU A 27 2.56 4.61 -19.87
N GLY A 28 1.42 3.92 -20.00
CA GLY A 28 1.21 2.59 -19.43
C GLY A 28 2.21 1.57 -19.95
N GLU A 29 2.49 1.57 -21.26
CA GLU A 29 3.50 0.69 -21.87
C GLU A 29 4.92 0.99 -21.35
N ILE A 30 5.28 2.28 -21.24
CA ILE A 30 6.56 2.73 -20.67
C ILE A 30 6.71 2.22 -19.22
N LYS A 31 5.67 2.41 -18.38
CA LYS A 31 5.64 1.95 -17.00
C LYS A 31 5.74 0.42 -16.91
N GLY A 32 5.02 -0.30 -17.78
CA GLY A 32 5.06 -1.76 -17.86
C GLY A 32 6.45 -2.31 -18.18
N ILE A 33 7.16 -1.72 -19.16
CA ILE A 33 8.55 -2.10 -19.46
C ILE A 33 9.47 -1.80 -18.28
N ALA A 34 9.34 -0.61 -17.69
CA ALA A 34 10.17 -0.20 -16.56
C ALA A 34 9.99 -1.12 -15.35
N ARG A 35 8.75 -1.52 -15.05
CA ARG A 35 8.44 -2.51 -14.01
C ARG A 35 9.03 -3.88 -14.32
N ARG A 36 8.97 -4.36 -15.57
CA ARG A 36 9.65 -5.63 -15.93
C ARG A 36 11.15 -5.55 -15.68
N HIS A 37 11.81 -4.47 -16.10
CA HIS A 37 13.25 -4.29 -15.83
C HIS A 37 13.54 -4.23 -14.32
N LEU A 38 12.64 -3.63 -13.53
CA LEU A 38 12.74 -3.61 -12.07
C LEU A 38 12.65 -5.02 -11.47
N VAL A 39 11.71 -5.83 -11.94
CA VAL A 39 11.53 -7.22 -11.45
C VAL A 39 12.71 -8.09 -11.86
N GLU A 40 13.17 -8.00 -13.11
CA GLU A 40 14.21 -8.87 -13.66
C GLU A 40 15.63 -8.47 -13.20
N HIS A 41 15.88 -7.19 -12.97
CA HIS A 41 17.23 -6.64 -12.79
C HIS A 41 17.36 -5.74 -11.55
N GLY A 42 16.33 -5.68 -10.72
CA GLY A 42 16.24 -4.77 -9.59
C GLY A 42 16.14 -3.31 -10.03
N VAL A 43 16.02 -2.42 -9.05
CA VAL A 43 15.94 -0.97 -9.30
C VAL A 43 17.16 -0.48 -10.10
N ALA A 44 18.33 -1.09 -9.85
CA ALA A 44 19.59 -0.90 -10.59
C ALA A 44 19.43 -0.95 -12.11
N GLY A 45 18.67 -1.93 -12.62
CA GLY A 45 18.49 -2.19 -14.04
C GLY A 45 17.51 -1.27 -14.76
N VAL A 46 16.70 -0.49 -14.03
CA VAL A 46 15.74 0.43 -14.65
C VAL A 46 16.49 1.63 -15.24
N SER A 47 16.40 1.79 -16.57
CA SER A 47 16.99 2.94 -17.27
C SER A 47 16.10 3.44 -18.41
N LEU A 48 15.98 4.76 -18.54
CA LEU A 48 15.23 5.39 -19.63
C LEU A 48 15.75 4.97 -21.02
N ARG A 49 17.06 4.69 -21.15
CA ARG A 49 17.65 4.25 -22.42
C ARG A 49 17.23 2.82 -22.77
N ALA A 50 17.20 1.91 -21.80
CA ALA A 50 16.73 0.55 -22.02
C ALA A 50 15.23 0.55 -22.37
N VAL A 51 14.43 1.30 -21.61
CA VAL A 51 12.99 1.46 -21.86
C VAL A 51 12.73 2.06 -23.25
N ALA A 52 13.43 3.14 -23.64
CA ALA A 52 13.27 3.75 -24.97
C ALA A 52 13.60 2.77 -26.10
N ARG A 53 14.70 2.01 -25.95
CA ARG A 53 15.12 1.01 -26.95
C ARG A 53 14.05 -0.06 -27.14
N GLU A 54 13.45 -0.54 -26.05
CA GLU A 54 12.41 -1.58 -26.10
C GLU A 54 11.08 -1.04 -26.65
N MET A 55 10.72 0.20 -26.32
CA MET A 55 9.59 0.92 -26.92
C MET A 55 9.78 1.21 -28.44
N GLY A 56 10.96 0.97 -29.01
CA GLY A 56 11.29 1.42 -30.36
C GLY A 56 11.33 2.94 -30.51
N MET A 57 11.54 3.67 -29.41
CA MET A 57 11.57 5.12 -29.34
C MET A 57 13.00 5.65 -29.23
N THR A 58 13.19 6.91 -29.64
CA THR A 58 14.42 7.64 -29.30
C THR A 58 14.37 8.10 -27.84
N ALA A 59 15.53 8.26 -27.18
CA ALA A 59 15.58 8.79 -25.82
C ALA A 59 14.88 10.16 -25.67
N PRO A 60 15.08 11.15 -26.58
CA PRO A 60 14.29 12.40 -26.55
C PRO A 60 12.78 12.18 -26.72
N GLY A 61 12.37 11.12 -27.41
CA GLY A 61 10.98 10.74 -27.54
C GLY A 61 10.33 10.32 -26.23
N LEU A 62 11.09 9.61 -25.38
CA LEU A 62 10.63 9.12 -24.08
C LEU A 62 10.47 10.27 -23.07
N TYR A 63 11.35 11.27 -23.10
CA TYR A 63 11.27 12.45 -22.22
C TYR A 63 10.00 13.29 -22.39
N ARG A 64 9.23 13.09 -23.47
CA ARG A 64 7.91 13.73 -23.64
C ARG A 64 6.82 13.12 -22.75
N TYR A 65 7.07 11.93 -22.20
CA TYR A 65 6.12 11.18 -21.38
C TYR A 65 6.53 11.17 -19.91
N VAL A 66 7.83 11.06 -19.63
CA VAL A 66 8.39 11.02 -18.28
C VAL A 66 9.54 12.01 -18.13
N SER A 67 9.56 12.77 -17.04
CA SER A 67 10.54 13.83 -16.81
C SER A 67 11.93 13.32 -16.43
N GLY A 68 12.07 12.05 -16.09
CA GLY A 68 13.32 11.47 -15.62
C GLY A 68 13.13 10.03 -15.15
N ILE A 69 14.24 9.41 -14.73
CA ILE A 69 14.22 8.06 -14.16
C ILE A 69 13.48 8.06 -12.82
N ASP A 70 13.70 9.06 -11.97
CA ASP A 70 13.04 9.15 -10.66
C ASP A 70 11.53 9.36 -10.79
N ALA A 71 11.10 10.23 -11.70
CA ALA A 71 9.68 10.40 -12.00
C ALA A 71 9.04 9.11 -12.54
N LEU A 72 9.77 8.32 -13.32
CA LEU A 72 9.31 7.01 -13.78
C LEU A 72 9.23 6.01 -12.63
N LEU A 73 10.23 5.97 -11.75
CA LEU A 73 10.24 5.11 -10.55
C LEU A 73 9.10 5.46 -9.60
N VAL A 74 8.87 6.74 -9.32
CA VAL A 74 7.73 7.20 -8.52
C VAL A 74 6.41 6.78 -9.15
N ALA A 75 6.27 6.94 -10.47
CA ALA A 75 5.03 6.58 -11.17
C ALA A 75 4.76 5.07 -11.15
N ILE A 76 5.76 4.21 -11.33
CA ILE A 76 5.56 2.76 -11.22
C ILE A 76 5.32 2.32 -9.77
N THR A 77 5.96 2.97 -8.79
CA THR A 77 5.69 2.71 -7.37
C THR A 77 4.25 3.09 -7.00
N ALA A 78 3.74 4.20 -7.54
CA ALA A 78 2.34 4.58 -7.35
C ALA A 78 1.37 3.52 -7.92
N ASP A 79 1.63 3.01 -9.14
CA ASP A 79 0.83 1.93 -9.72
C ASP A 79 0.85 0.66 -8.84
N MET A 80 2.01 0.30 -8.29
CA MET A 80 2.14 -0.87 -7.41
C MET A 80 1.34 -0.70 -6.11
N PHE A 81 1.34 0.51 -5.53
CA PHE A 81 0.49 0.81 -4.37
C PHE A 81 -0.99 0.75 -4.72
N ASP A 82 -1.41 1.24 -5.89
CA ASP A 82 -2.80 1.15 -6.34
C ASP A 82 -3.23 -0.32 -6.56
N GLU A 83 -2.36 -1.16 -7.13
CA GLU A 83 -2.62 -2.60 -7.27
C GLU A 83 -2.73 -3.32 -5.92
N LEU A 84 -1.85 -3.00 -4.98
CA LEU A 84 -1.93 -3.55 -3.62
C LEU A 84 -3.19 -3.06 -2.90
N ALA A 85 -3.54 -1.78 -3.03
CA ALA A 85 -4.77 -1.23 -2.47
C ALA A 85 -6.01 -1.94 -3.01
N GLU A 86 -6.07 -2.19 -4.32
CA GLU A 86 -7.17 -2.93 -4.96
C GLU A 86 -7.24 -4.39 -4.46
N ALA A 87 -6.09 -5.08 -4.34
CA ALA A 87 -6.05 -6.44 -3.82
C ALA A 87 -6.61 -6.54 -2.39
N VAL A 88 -6.22 -5.59 -1.52
CA VAL A 88 -6.72 -5.51 -0.13
C VAL A 88 -8.19 -5.12 -0.10
N ALA A 89 -8.62 -4.12 -0.88
CA ALA A 89 -10.00 -3.66 -0.93
C ALA A 89 -10.96 -4.75 -1.48
N SER A 90 -10.52 -5.52 -2.46
CA SER A 90 -11.28 -6.66 -2.99
C SER A 90 -11.45 -7.76 -1.94
N ALA A 91 -10.37 -8.09 -1.21
CA ALA A 91 -10.42 -9.07 -0.12
C ALA A 91 -11.31 -8.59 1.04
N ASP A 92 -11.24 -7.31 1.39
CA ASP A 92 -12.13 -6.65 2.34
C ASP A 92 -13.61 -6.77 1.90
N ALA A 93 -13.93 -6.38 0.66
CA ALA A 93 -15.28 -6.38 0.12
C ALA A 93 -15.88 -7.79 -0.09
N SER A 94 -15.04 -8.84 -0.10
CA SER A 94 -15.50 -10.22 -0.25
C SER A 94 -16.20 -10.77 1.00
N ALA A 95 -16.02 -10.16 2.16
CA ALA A 95 -16.66 -10.55 3.41
C ALA A 95 -17.97 -9.75 3.66
N PRO A 96 -18.91 -10.28 4.46
CA PRO A 96 -20.14 -9.57 4.79
C PRO A 96 -19.86 -8.17 5.35
N PRO A 97 -20.56 -7.12 4.91
CA PRO A 97 -20.27 -5.75 5.35
C PRO A 97 -20.36 -5.54 6.86
N GLN A 98 -21.09 -6.38 7.60
CA GLN A 98 -21.26 -6.32 9.05
C GLN A 98 -20.17 -7.08 9.83
N ASP A 99 -19.34 -7.87 9.16
CA ASP A 99 -18.31 -8.70 9.82
C ASP A 99 -16.92 -8.05 9.70
N THR A 100 -16.71 -6.97 10.47
CA THR A 100 -15.44 -6.22 10.50
C THR A 100 -14.25 -7.11 10.88
N GLU A 101 -14.45 -8.08 11.76
CA GLU A 101 -13.41 -9.03 12.16
C GLU A 101 -12.92 -9.86 10.95
N LEU A 102 -13.84 -10.49 10.20
CA LEU A 102 -13.48 -11.28 9.03
C LEU A 102 -12.84 -10.43 7.93
N ARG A 103 -13.39 -9.24 7.70
CA ARG A 103 -12.86 -8.24 6.75
C ARG A 103 -11.40 -7.90 7.04
N LEU A 104 -11.07 -7.65 8.31
CA LEU A 104 -9.70 -7.39 8.74
C LEU A 104 -8.76 -8.57 8.51
N HIS A 105 -9.19 -9.81 8.80
CA HIS A 105 -8.38 -11.01 8.50
C HIS A 105 -8.10 -11.15 7.01
N ARG A 106 -9.12 -10.95 6.15
CA ARG A 106 -8.97 -11.07 4.70
C ARG A 106 -8.06 -9.98 4.13
N ALA A 107 -8.21 -8.74 4.58
CA ALA A 107 -7.34 -7.62 4.20
C ALA A 107 -5.86 -7.89 4.54
N LEU A 108 -5.56 -8.36 5.75
CA LEU A 108 -4.19 -8.66 6.20
C LEU A 108 -3.58 -9.86 5.45
N ARG A 109 -4.37 -10.89 5.17
CA ARG A 109 -3.94 -12.03 4.35
C ARG A 109 -3.71 -11.65 2.90
N ALA A 110 -4.54 -10.77 2.35
CA ALA A 110 -4.36 -10.25 0.99
C ALA A 110 -3.07 -9.42 0.85
N LEU A 111 -2.74 -8.61 1.87
CA LEU A 111 -1.45 -7.92 1.94
C LEU A 111 -0.29 -8.92 1.86
N ARG A 112 -0.29 -9.96 2.71
CA ARG A 112 0.75 -11.00 2.66
C ARG A 112 0.80 -11.69 1.30
N ALA A 113 -0.35 -12.15 0.80
CA ALA A 113 -0.45 -12.89 -0.46
C ALA A 113 0.08 -12.07 -1.65
N TRP A 114 -0.24 -10.77 -1.69
CA TRP A 114 0.31 -9.88 -2.71
C TRP A 114 1.82 -9.70 -2.55
N ALA A 115 2.31 -9.50 -1.33
CA ALA A 115 3.72 -9.26 -1.04
C ALA A 115 4.61 -10.44 -1.44
N ILE A 116 4.19 -11.68 -1.14
CA ILE A 116 4.95 -12.89 -1.51
C ILE A 116 4.90 -13.19 -3.00
N ALA A 117 3.84 -12.76 -3.70
CA ALA A 117 3.71 -12.90 -5.14
C ALA A 117 4.54 -11.85 -5.92
N HIS A 118 4.85 -10.71 -5.28
CA HIS A 118 5.54 -9.57 -5.90
C HIS A 118 6.75 -9.09 -5.06
N PRO A 119 7.74 -9.95 -4.78
CA PRO A 119 8.82 -9.64 -3.84
C PRO A 119 9.72 -8.48 -4.32
N ALA A 120 9.93 -8.35 -5.63
CA ALA A 120 10.74 -7.29 -6.20
C ALA A 120 10.02 -5.93 -6.08
N GLU A 121 8.73 -5.88 -6.39
CA GLU A 121 7.90 -4.68 -6.21
C GLU A 121 7.77 -4.29 -4.73
N PHE A 122 7.50 -5.27 -3.87
CA PHE A 122 7.45 -5.06 -2.42
C PHE A 122 8.78 -4.44 -1.93
N SER A 123 9.93 -4.97 -2.37
CA SER A 123 11.23 -4.39 -2.02
C SER A 123 11.38 -2.92 -2.39
N VAL A 124 10.75 -2.46 -3.49
CA VAL A 124 10.80 -1.05 -3.91
C VAL A 124 9.86 -0.16 -3.12
N MET A 125 8.67 -0.66 -2.80
CA MET A 125 7.65 0.09 -2.04
C MET A 125 8.02 0.22 -0.56
N PHE A 126 8.61 -0.83 -0.01
CA PHE A 126 8.67 -1.11 1.42
C PHE A 126 10.10 -1.35 1.94
N GLY A 127 11.08 -1.52 1.04
CA GLY A 127 12.50 -1.65 1.37
C GLY A 127 13.27 -0.32 1.41
N PRO A 128 14.62 -0.38 1.44
CA PRO A 128 15.46 0.81 1.51
C PRO A 128 15.27 1.76 0.33
N ARG A 129 15.05 3.04 0.62
CA ARG A 129 14.89 4.11 -0.39
C ARG A 129 16.26 4.58 -0.91
N SER A 130 16.97 3.74 -1.66
CA SER A 130 18.38 4.01 -2.01
C SER A 130 18.62 4.60 -3.41
N ARG A 131 17.59 5.01 -4.16
CA ARG A 131 17.77 5.40 -5.58
C ARG A 131 17.14 6.73 -6.00
N LEU A 132 16.23 7.31 -5.23
CA LEU A 132 15.62 8.58 -5.62
C LEU A 132 16.52 9.74 -5.20
N ASP A 133 16.62 10.76 -6.06
CA ASP A 133 17.13 12.07 -5.66
C ASP A 133 16.37 12.55 -4.40
N PRO A 134 17.04 13.08 -3.36
CA PRO A 134 16.38 13.64 -2.18
C PRO A 134 15.30 14.68 -2.51
N ASP A 135 15.44 15.40 -3.63
CA ASP A 135 14.50 16.42 -4.08
C ASP A 135 13.44 15.88 -5.07
N ALA A 136 13.42 14.57 -5.34
CA ALA A 136 12.42 13.96 -6.21
C ALA A 136 11.02 14.12 -5.61
N ASP A 137 10.05 14.53 -6.43
CA ASP A 137 8.65 14.58 -6.02
C ASP A 137 8.09 13.17 -5.86
N ILE A 138 8.02 12.70 -4.62
CA ILE A 138 7.46 11.41 -4.23
C ILE A 138 5.97 11.47 -3.89
N THR A 139 5.34 12.66 -3.99
CA THR A 139 3.93 12.87 -3.62
C THR A 139 2.99 11.85 -4.26
N PRO A 140 3.10 11.52 -5.57
CA PRO A 140 2.20 10.54 -6.19
C PRO A 140 2.28 9.14 -5.55
N ALA A 141 3.49 8.69 -5.19
CA ALA A 141 3.67 7.40 -4.52
C ALA A 141 3.19 7.43 -3.08
N LEU A 142 3.35 8.56 -2.37
CA LEU A 142 2.81 8.75 -1.03
C LEU A 142 1.28 8.75 -1.03
N GLU A 143 0.64 9.47 -1.94
CA GLU A 143 -0.82 9.49 -2.07
C GLU A 143 -1.39 8.09 -2.38
N ALA A 144 -0.71 7.32 -3.24
CA ALA A 144 -1.06 5.93 -3.51
C ALA A 144 -0.88 5.03 -2.28
N GLY A 145 0.23 5.20 -1.54
CA GLY A 145 0.45 4.52 -0.27
C GLY A 145 -0.62 4.85 0.78
N SER A 146 -1.10 6.09 0.83
CA SER A 146 -2.19 6.50 1.72
C SER A 146 -3.52 5.83 1.36
N ARG A 147 -3.84 5.65 0.06
CA ARG A 147 -5.02 4.90 -0.37
C ARG A 147 -4.96 3.45 0.09
N PHE A 148 -3.81 2.80 -0.04
CA PHE A 148 -3.57 1.47 0.52
C PHE A 148 -3.82 1.43 2.04
N GLY A 149 -3.21 2.34 2.80
CA GLY A 149 -3.38 2.40 4.27
C GLY A 149 -4.82 2.67 4.72
N SER A 150 -5.57 3.46 3.95
CA SER A 150 -6.94 3.90 4.29
C SER A 150 -7.92 2.74 4.54
N THR A 151 -7.74 1.59 3.88
CA THR A 151 -8.59 0.42 4.11
C THR A 151 -8.42 -0.11 5.52
N PHE A 152 -7.18 -0.19 6.02
CA PHE A 152 -6.90 -0.65 7.38
C PHE A 152 -7.33 0.37 8.43
N PHE A 153 -7.19 1.67 8.15
CA PHE A 153 -7.65 2.73 9.04
C PHE A 153 -9.17 2.69 9.21
N ALA A 154 -9.93 2.58 8.11
CA ALA A 154 -11.38 2.47 8.16
C ALA A 154 -11.85 1.21 8.91
N LEU A 155 -11.16 0.07 8.73
CA LEU A 155 -11.47 -1.17 9.46
C LEU A 155 -11.14 -1.04 10.96
N PHE A 156 -10.04 -0.39 11.32
CA PHE A 156 -9.66 -0.18 12.71
C PHE A 156 -10.59 0.80 13.43
N GLU A 157 -10.95 1.92 12.80
CA GLU A 157 -11.94 2.86 13.34
C GLU A 157 -13.28 2.18 13.60
N ARG A 158 -13.73 1.36 12.64
CA ARG A 158 -14.95 0.58 12.81
C ARG A 158 -14.84 -0.42 13.96
N LEU A 159 -13.69 -1.06 14.11
CA LEU A 159 -13.44 -1.99 15.20
C LEU A 159 -13.50 -1.28 16.57
N LEU A 160 -12.98 -0.06 16.68
CA LEU A 160 -13.08 0.78 17.89
C LEU A 160 -14.53 1.15 18.23
N GLN A 161 -15.41 1.27 17.23
CA GLN A 161 -16.84 1.52 17.44
C GLN A 161 -17.62 0.26 17.85
N GLU A 162 -17.18 -0.91 17.38
CA GLU A 162 -17.87 -2.18 17.60
C GLU A 162 -17.38 -2.92 18.87
N LYS A 163 -16.20 -2.58 19.38
CA LYS A 163 -15.55 -3.27 20.50
C LYS A 163 -14.87 -2.33 21.49
N ASP A 164 -14.80 -2.79 22.73
CA ASP A 164 -13.97 -2.19 23.77
C ASP A 164 -12.52 -2.69 23.61
N ILE A 165 -11.77 -2.07 22.68
CA ILE A 165 -10.36 -2.41 22.44
C ILE A 165 -9.52 -1.75 23.54
N PRO A 166 -8.70 -2.51 24.29
CA PRO A 166 -7.82 -1.92 25.29
C PRO A 166 -6.69 -1.14 24.62
N PHE A 167 -6.49 0.10 25.05
CA PHE A 167 -5.34 0.92 24.70
C PHE A 167 -4.87 1.72 25.93
N PRO A 168 -3.57 2.06 26.03
CA PRO A 168 -3.07 2.86 27.15
C PRO A 168 -3.68 4.25 27.17
N ALA A 169 -3.87 4.80 28.36
CA ALA A 169 -4.23 6.20 28.55
C ALA A 169 -3.10 7.12 28.06
N GLU A 170 -3.44 8.35 27.69
CA GLU A 170 -2.45 9.29 27.13
C GLU A 170 -1.27 9.52 28.09
N GLU A 171 -1.54 9.58 29.39
CA GLU A 171 -0.54 9.82 30.43
C GLU A 171 0.42 8.64 30.63
N GLU A 172 0.06 7.45 30.16
CA GLU A 172 0.89 6.25 30.20
C GLU A 172 1.87 6.17 29.02
N ILE A 173 1.72 7.05 28.02
CA ILE A 173 2.54 7.08 26.81
C ILE A 173 3.65 8.12 26.96
N ASP A 174 4.88 7.71 26.62
CA ASP A 174 6.05 8.57 26.60
C ASP A 174 5.76 9.89 25.84
N PRO A 175 6.10 11.08 26.40
CA PRO A 175 5.78 12.36 25.77
C PRO A 175 6.34 12.54 24.36
N ASP A 176 7.55 12.06 24.10
CA ASP A 176 8.18 12.20 22.78
C ASP A 176 7.46 11.29 21.77
N LEU A 177 7.06 10.10 22.21
CA LEU A 177 6.26 9.19 21.38
C LEU A 177 4.87 9.76 21.06
N ARG A 178 4.22 10.49 21.99
CA ARG A 178 2.93 11.15 21.71
C ARG A 178 3.02 12.16 20.58
N VAL A 179 4.12 12.92 20.50
CA VAL A 179 4.32 13.89 19.41
C VAL A 179 4.32 13.17 18.06
N GLU A 180 5.05 12.06 17.95
CA GLU A 180 5.13 11.26 16.73
C GLU A 180 3.78 10.61 16.38
N LEU A 181 3.06 10.08 17.36
CA LEU A 181 1.75 9.46 17.15
C LEU A 181 0.69 10.47 16.70
N ASN A 182 0.70 11.68 17.25
CA ASN A 182 -0.20 12.74 16.83
C ASN A 182 0.11 13.20 15.40
N SER A 183 1.39 13.38 15.07
CA SER A 183 1.84 13.68 13.70
C SER A 183 1.40 12.59 12.71
N PHE A 184 1.54 11.32 13.10
CA PHE A 184 1.03 10.19 12.33
C PHE A 184 -0.49 10.29 12.13
N ALA A 185 -1.26 10.48 13.21
CA ALA A 185 -2.72 10.55 13.16
C ALA A 185 -3.22 11.70 12.28
N ASP A 186 -2.57 12.87 12.33
CA ASP A 186 -2.84 14.01 11.44
C ASP A 186 -2.57 13.66 9.97
N THR A 187 -1.42 13.01 9.72
CA THR A 187 -0.97 12.66 8.36
C THR A 187 -1.89 11.64 7.69
N VAL A 188 -2.35 10.65 8.44
CA VAL A 188 -3.21 9.57 7.90
C VAL A 188 -4.71 9.82 8.04
N GLY A 189 -5.10 10.98 8.59
CA GLY A 189 -6.50 11.41 8.71
C GLY A 189 -7.25 10.85 9.91
N LEU A 190 -6.60 10.08 10.79
CA LEU A 190 -7.21 9.55 12.02
C LEU A 190 -7.60 10.66 13.02
N ALA A 191 -6.89 11.80 12.99
CA ALA A 191 -7.20 12.94 13.85
C ALA A 191 -8.58 13.55 13.57
N VAL A 192 -9.06 13.47 12.31
CA VAL A 192 -10.39 13.96 11.92
C VAL A 192 -11.52 13.13 12.55
N HIS A 193 -11.21 11.90 12.96
CA HIS A 193 -12.14 10.94 13.53
C HIS A 193 -12.04 10.85 15.06
N ASP A 194 -11.35 11.80 15.70
CA ASP A 194 -11.14 11.86 17.16
C ASP A 194 -10.56 10.55 17.74
N VAL A 195 -9.72 9.84 16.97
CA VAL A 195 -9.09 8.59 17.41
C VAL A 195 -8.11 8.88 18.55
N PRO A 196 -8.26 8.24 19.73
CA PRO A 196 -7.35 8.46 20.86
C PRO A 196 -5.91 8.09 20.51
N VAL A 197 -4.94 8.85 21.04
CA VAL A 197 -3.50 8.60 20.79
C VAL A 197 -3.05 7.19 21.23
N GLY A 198 -3.67 6.64 22.29
CA GLY A 198 -3.47 5.24 22.70
C GLY A 198 -3.94 4.24 21.64
N ALA A 199 -5.05 4.51 20.96
CA ALA A 199 -5.52 3.68 19.86
C ALA A 199 -4.61 3.80 18.63
N ALA A 200 -4.07 4.99 18.34
CA ALA A 200 -3.06 5.18 17.30
C ALA A 200 -1.77 4.38 17.60
N LEU A 201 -1.36 4.29 18.88
CA LEU A 201 -0.26 3.43 19.30
C LEU A 201 -0.58 1.95 19.06
N VAL A 202 -1.78 1.49 19.43
CA VAL A 202 -2.22 0.11 19.18
C VAL A 202 -2.19 -0.22 17.68
N LEU A 203 -2.76 0.65 16.84
CA LEU A 203 -2.72 0.50 15.38
C LEU A 203 -1.27 0.41 14.86
N THR A 204 -0.41 1.31 15.29
CA THR A 204 1.00 1.37 14.87
C THR A 204 1.76 0.11 15.28
N THR A 205 1.55 -0.38 16.51
CA THR A 205 2.20 -1.62 16.98
C THR A 205 1.70 -2.87 16.25
N CYS A 206 0.40 -2.94 15.95
CA CYS A 206 -0.19 -4.00 15.13
C CYS A 206 0.44 -3.99 13.72
N TRP A 207 0.54 -2.81 13.12
CA TRP A 207 1.17 -2.64 11.81
C TRP A 207 2.62 -3.11 11.78
N VAL A 208 3.44 -2.67 12.74
CA VAL A 208 4.85 -3.06 12.85
C VAL A 208 5.02 -4.58 12.97
N ARG A 209 4.14 -5.27 13.70
CA ARG A 209 4.19 -6.74 13.84
C ARG A 209 3.89 -7.45 12.52
N VAL A 210 2.75 -7.15 11.91
CA VAL A 210 2.33 -7.76 10.63
C VAL A 210 3.38 -7.51 9.56
N TYR A 211 3.78 -6.25 9.43
CA TYR A 211 4.74 -5.82 8.42
C TYR A 211 6.12 -6.44 8.67
N GLY A 212 6.53 -6.59 9.93
CA GLY A 212 7.76 -7.29 10.30
C GLY A 212 7.79 -8.72 9.80
N VAL A 213 6.71 -9.49 10.02
CA VAL A 213 6.64 -10.88 9.52
C VAL A 213 6.66 -10.94 8.00
N VAL A 214 5.88 -10.08 7.33
CA VAL A 214 5.85 -10.02 5.86
C VAL A 214 7.22 -9.64 5.29
N CYS A 215 7.94 -8.69 5.90
CA CYS A 215 9.31 -8.34 5.50
C CYS A 215 10.27 -9.52 5.68
N MET A 216 10.21 -10.23 6.82
CA MET A 216 11.07 -11.39 7.06
C MET A 216 10.85 -12.49 6.03
N GLU A 217 9.61 -12.69 5.60
CA GLU A 217 9.25 -13.64 4.54
C GLU A 217 9.70 -13.15 3.16
N VAL A 218 9.33 -11.94 2.74
CA VAL A 218 9.66 -11.42 1.40
C VAL A 218 11.17 -11.27 1.21
N PHE A 219 11.90 -10.79 2.21
CA PHE A 219 13.36 -10.64 2.15
C PHE A 219 14.11 -11.93 2.51
N GLN A 220 13.40 -13.03 2.74
CA GLN A 220 13.97 -14.36 2.98
C GLN A 220 14.97 -14.40 4.14
N HIS A 221 14.77 -13.54 5.15
CA HIS A 221 15.68 -13.46 6.30
C HIS A 221 15.67 -14.74 7.15
N LEU A 222 14.64 -15.57 7.05
CA LEU A 222 14.46 -16.81 7.83
C LEU A 222 14.52 -18.10 6.98
N ASP A 223 14.83 -18.03 5.68
CA ASP A 223 14.81 -19.21 4.78
C ASP A 223 15.80 -20.32 5.20
N PHE A 224 16.84 -19.97 5.98
CA PHE A 224 17.77 -20.95 6.55
C PHE A 224 17.13 -21.92 7.57
N VAL A 225 15.96 -21.59 8.12
CA VAL A 225 15.28 -22.37 9.17
C VAL A 225 13.79 -22.59 8.91
N MET A 226 13.13 -21.67 8.21
CA MET A 226 11.68 -21.71 7.93
C MET A 226 11.44 -21.63 6.42
N ARG A 227 11.01 -22.75 5.82
CA ARG A 227 10.66 -22.83 4.39
C ARG A 227 9.23 -22.39 4.09
N ASP A 228 8.37 -22.40 5.10
CA ASP A 228 6.99 -21.93 5.03
C ASP A 228 6.75 -21.02 6.24
N MET A 229 6.49 -19.75 5.94
CA MET A 229 6.27 -18.69 6.92
C MET A 229 4.78 -18.51 7.24
N GLU A 230 3.87 -19.21 6.54
CA GLU A 230 2.43 -19.10 6.76
C GLU A 230 2.01 -19.45 8.20
N PRO A 231 2.51 -20.56 8.82
CA PRO A 231 2.15 -20.87 10.19
C PRO A 231 2.59 -19.79 11.20
N LEU A 232 3.73 -19.15 10.95
CA LEU A 232 4.23 -18.06 11.81
C LEU A 232 3.39 -16.79 11.61
N PHE A 233 3.06 -16.45 10.36
CA PHE A 233 2.17 -15.33 10.05
C PHE A 233 0.79 -15.50 10.69
N GLU A 234 0.18 -16.66 10.57
CA GLU A 234 -1.13 -16.93 11.16
C GLU A 234 -1.08 -16.95 12.70
N SER A 235 0.03 -17.41 13.30
CA SER A 235 0.26 -17.31 14.75
C SER A 235 0.36 -15.85 15.21
N GLU A 236 1.12 -15.00 14.52
CA GLU A 236 1.24 -13.57 14.85
C GLU A 236 -0.08 -12.83 14.61
N LEU A 237 -0.79 -13.17 13.54
CA LEU A 237 -2.13 -12.65 13.27
C LEU A 237 -3.10 -13.02 14.40
N GLN A 238 -3.12 -14.28 14.83
CA GLN A 238 -3.94 -14.75 15.95
C GLN A 238 -3.62 -14.02 17.25
N ASN A 239 -2.32 -13.86 17.57
CA ASN A 239 -1.89 -13.15 18.78
C ASN A 239 -2.32 -11.68 18.76
N MET A 240 -2.15 -11.02 17.61
CA MET A 240 -2.58 -9.63 17.40
C MET A 240 -4.10 -9.50 17.54
N MET A 241 -4.88 -10.35 16.88
CA MET A 241 -6.35 -10.32 16.95
C MET A 241 -6.85 -10.55 18.37
N THR A 242 -6.27 -11.51 19.09
CA THR A 242 -6.61 -11.81 20.47
C THR A 242 -6.35 -10.61 21.38
N GLY A 243 -5.23 -9.90 21.18
CA GLY A 243 -4.91 -8.66 21.90
C GLY A 243 -5.92 -7.54 21.67
N LEU A 244 -6.58 -7.51 20.50
CA LEU A 244 -7.63 -6.55 20.15
C LEU A 244 -9.04 -7.00 20.59
N GLY A 245 -9.19 -8.16 21.23
CA GLY A 245 -10.51 -8.73 21.53
C GLY A 245 -11.28 -9.21 20.28
N VAL A 246 -10.56 -9.44 19.18
CA VAL A 246 -11.07 -9.97 17.91
C VAL A 246 -10.95 -11.49 17.92
N ARG A 247 -12.03 -12.20 17.51
CA ARG A 247 -11.97 -13.65 17.44
C ARG A 247 -11.16 -14.03 16.20
N TYR A 248 -10.06 -14.75 16.42
CA TYR A 248 -9.27 -15.27 15.32
C TYR A 248 -10.09 -16.22 14.43
N ARG A 249 -9.99 -16.03 13.11
CA ARG A 249 -10.66 -16.83 12.08
C ARG A 249 -9.61 -17.51 11.21
N PRO A 250 -9.41 -18.84 11.29
CA PRO A 250 -8.45 -19.52 10.43
C PRO A 250 -8.86 -19.41 8.95
N VAL A 251 -7.90 -19.63 8.05
CA VAL A 251 -8.18 -19.78 6.61
C VAL A 251 -9.10 -20.99 6.44
N GLU A 252 -10.22 -20.86 5.71
CA GLU A 252 -11.09 -21.99 5.42
C GLU A 252 -10.35 -23.00 4.52
N GLU A 253 -10.41 -24.29 4.85
CA GLU A 253 -9.84 -25.38 4.05
C GLU A 253 -10.54 -25.43 2.67
N GLY A 254 -10.00 -24.67 1.72
CA GLY A 254 -10.55 -24.53 0.36
C GLY A 254 -10.04 -23.31 -0.41
N GLU A 255 -9.59 -22.26 0.29
CA GLU A 255 -9.00 -21.07 -0.34
C GLU A 255 -7.46 -21.14 -0.48
N GLY A 256 -6.80 -22.03 0.26
CA GLY A 256 -5.33 -22.13 0.36
C GLY A 256 -4.62 -23.08 -0.61
N THR A 257 -5.20 -23.45 -1.75
CA THR A 257 -4.55 -24.40 -2.66
C THR A 257 -4.64 -24.00 -4.13
N SER A 258 -4.00 -22.90 -4.51
CA SER A 258 -3.75 -22.62 -5.93
C SER A 258 -2.45 -21.85 -6.21
N THR A 259 -1.33 -22.29 -5.63
CA THR A 259 0.01 -21.90 -6.14
C THR A 259 1.09 -22.92 -5.78
N ARG A 260 0.76 -24.22 -5.79
CA ARG A 260 1.78 -25.27 -5.78
C ARG A 260 2.08 -25.68 -7.23
N THR A 261 2.75 -24.80 -7.97
CA THR A 261 3.34 -25.16 -9.26
C THR A 261 4.72 -25.73 -8.99
N ALA A 262 4.88 -27.01 -9.30
CA ALA A 262 6.15 -27.71 -9.31
C ALA A 262 7.15 -27.03 -10.27
N GLY A 263 8.39 -26.89 -9.81
CA GLY A 263 9.57 -26.47 -10.57
C GLY A 263 10.80 -26.73 -9.74
#